data_AF-A0AAU0RE29-F1
#
_entry.id   AF-A0AAU0RE29-F1
#
_cell.length_a   1.000
_cell.length_b   1.000
_cell.length_c   1.000
_cell.angle_alpha   90.00
_cell.angle_beta   90.00
_cell.angle_gamma   90.00
#
_symmetry.space_group_name_H-M   'P 1'
#
loop_
_entity.id
_entity.type
_entity.pdbx_description
1 polymer ?
#
loop_
_entity_poly.entity_id
_entity_poly.type
_entity_poly.pdbx_seq_one_letter_code
_entity_poly.pdbx_strand_id
1 'polypeptide(L)'
;MVRYYTNGNDNYYSIYKIFRADDKRRDVTFVRSFTSPTNSKKYALPLSNTAVPNDSTPFYNKWWDPNYASAGESSTNVTILRYSEVLLIHAEAENELNGPTAKAYKSINRVRARAGLPDLVTGLSKDQFRDSVYLERRLELVYEYQRWFDLIREKDAGGSGILLTSLQKVGKNNVAAKHYLYPIPQTEIDNNPLLTQNPGW
;
A
#
# COMPACT_ATOMS: atom_id res chain seq x y z
N MET A 1 -15.43 14.56 -2.63
CA MET A 1 -15.49 13.15 -2.18
C MET A 1 -14.45 12.37 -2.97
N VAL A 2 -13.29 12.08 -2.38
CA VAL A 2 -12.32 11.14 -2.97
C VAL A 2 -11.92 10.11 -1.90
N ARG A 3 -12.93 9.45 -1.35
CA ARG A 3 -12.73 8.27 -0.51
C ARG A 3 -12.50 7.10 -1.45
N TYR A 4 -11.23 6.78 -1.74
CA TYR A 4 -10.80 5.60 -2.52
C TYR A 4 -11.09 4.24 -1.84
N TYR A 5 -12.06 4.23 -0.94
CA TYR A 5 -12.82 3.06 -0.58
C TYR A 5 -14.21 3.28 -1.20
N THR A 6 -14.33 3.13 -2.52
CA THR A 6 -15.64 2.74 -3.06
C THR A 6 -16.03 1.51 -2.27
N ASN A 7 -17.14 1.58 -1.53
CA ASN A 7 -17.71 0.51 -0.72
C ASN A 7 -17.58 -0.82 -1.48
N GLY A 8 -16.50 -1.53 -1.19
CA GLY A 8 -16.09 -2.68 -1.96
C GLY A 8 -16.65 -3.85 -1.22
N ASN A 9 -17.71 -4.45 -1.75
CA ASN A 9 -18.06 -5.86 -1.50
C ASN A 9 -16.95 -6.82 -2.02
N ASP A 10 -15.74 -6.30 -2.23
CA ASP A 10 -14.64 -7.00 -2.83
C ASP A 10 -13.80 -7.65 -1.74
N ASN A 11 -14.17 -8.87 -1.42
CA ASN A 11 -13.51 -9.69 -0.42
C ASN A 11 -12.09 -10.12 -0.86
N TYR A 12 -11.70 -9.91 -2.13
CA TYR A 12 -10.44 -10.42 -2.70
C TYR A 12 -9.76 -9.45 -3.68
N TYR A 13 -8.42 -9.35 -3.62
CA TYR A 13 -7.60 -8.63 -4.61
C TYR A 13 -7.81 -7.12 -4.71
N SER A 14 -8.31 -6.49 -3.64
CA SER A 14 -8.66 -5.07 -3.64
C SER A 14 -7.51 -4.16 -4.07
N ILE A 15 -6.26 -4.43 -3.67
CA ILE A 15 -5.12 -3.59 -4.09
C ILE A 15 -4.83 -3.69 -5.59
N TYR A 16 -4.90 -4.90 -6.17
CA TYR A 16 -4.67 -5.10 -7.60
C TYR A 16 -5.71 -4.35 -8.44
N LYS A 17 -6.97 -4.38 -8.02
CA LYS A 17 -8.09 -3.73 -8.71
C LYS A 17 -8.11 -2.20 -8.57
N ILE A 18 -7.39 -1.63 -7.61
CA ILE A 18 -7.27 -0.17 -7.46
C ILE A 18 -6.31 0.43 -8.51
N PHE A 19 -5.39 -0.37 -9.06
CA PHE A 19 -4.57 0.11 -10.17
C PHE A 19 -5.42 0.40 -11.39
N ARG A 20 -5.15 1.55 -12.04
CA ARG A 20 -5.72 1.82 -13.36
C ARG A 20 -5.14 0.85 -14.39
N ALA A 21 -5.86 0.62 -15.48
CA ALA A 21 -5.42 -0.29 -16.53
C ALA A 21 -4.16 0.18 -17.26
N ASP A 22 -3.93 1.50 -17.30
CA ASP A 22 -2.76 2.17 -17.89
C ASP A 22 -1.61 2.39 -16.90
N ASP A 23 -1.77 1.99 -15.63
CA ASP A 23 -0.71 2.10 -14.63
C ASP A 23 0.32 0.98 -14.80
N LYS A 24 1.52 1.34 -15.27
CA LYS A 24 2.63 0.41 -15.51
C LYS A 24 3.04 -0.36 -14.26
N ARG A 25 2.79 0.17 -13.06
CA ARG A 25 3.14 -0.49 -11.81
C ARG A 25 2.30 -1.73 -11.56
N ARG A 26 1.09 -1.82 -12.11
CA ARG A 26 0.21 -2.97 -11.89
C ARG A 26 0.89 -4.26 -12.33
N ASP A 27 1.41 -4.27 -13.55
CA ASP A 27 1.96 -5.47 -14.19
C ASP A 27 3.41 -5.75 -13.72
N VAL A 28 4.08 -4.77 -13.12
CA VAL A 28 5.34 -4.98 -12.38
C VAL A 28 5.06 -5.57 -10.99
N THR A 29 4.05 -5.04 -10.30
CA THR A 29 3.74 -5.40 -8.91
C THR A 29 3.07 -6.77 -8.84
N PHE A 30 2.22 -7.08 -9.81
CA PHE A 30 1.44 -8.31 -9.84
C PHE A 30 1.49 -8.99 -11.21
N VAL A 31 1.54 -10.31 -11.19
CA VAL A 31 1.32 -11.16 -12.38
C VAL A 31 0.09 -12.03 -12.18
N ARG A 32 -0.56 -12.43 -13.26
CA ARG A 32 -1.72 -13.35 -13.23
C ARG A 32 -1.36 -14.79 -13.54
N SER A 33 -0.12 -15.01 -13.94
CA SER A 33 0.44 -16.33 -14.23
C SER A 33 1.96 -16.26 -14.19
N PHE A 34 2.60 -17.37 -13.84
CA PHE A 34 4.03 -17.58 -13.97
C PHE A 34 4.31 -18.60 -15.05
N THR A 35 5.39 -18.44 -15.80
CA THR A 35 5.92 -19.51 -16.65
C THR A 35 7.14 -20.07 -15.93
N SER A 36 7.13 -21.37 -15.63
CA SER A 36 8.28 -21.98 -14.99
C SER A 36 9.49 -21.92 -15.92
N PRO A 37 10.65 -21.45 -15.44
CA PRO A 37 11.87 -21.42 -16.23
C PRO A 37 12.47 -22.81 -16.42
N THR A 38 12.06 -23.82 -15.63
CA THR A 38 12.63 -25.18 -15.71
C THR A 38 11.92 -26.09 -16.72
N ASN A 39 10.63 -25.85 -16.99
CA ASN A 39 9.83 -26.73 -17.86
C ASN A 39 8.85 -25.97 -18.76
N SER A 40 8.93 -24.65 -18.83
CA SER A 40 8.06 -23.77 -19.63
C SER A 40 6.56 -23.90 -19.32
N LYS A 41 6.18 -24.61 -18.25
CA LYS A 41 4.78 -24.78 -17.86
C LYS A 41 4.26 -23.47 -17.31
N LYS A 42 3.12 -23.02 -17.85
CA LYS A 42 2.40 -21.87 -17.34
C LYS A 42 1.55 -22.28 -16.14
N TYR A 43 1.78 -21.63 -15.01
CA TYR A 43 0.99 -21.72 -13.80
C TYR A 43 0.13 -20.48 -13.69
N ALA A 44 -1.17 -20.66 -13.80
CA ALA A 44 -2.17 -19.68 -13.41
C ALA A 44 -3.10 -20.40 -12.42
N LEU A 45 -3.56 -19.70 -11.38
CA LEU A 45 -4.70 -20.19 -10.61
C LEU A 45 -5.96 -19.64 -11.28
N PRO A 46 -6.70 -20.46 -12.05
CA PRO A 46 -8.05 -20.05 -12.46
C PRO A 46 -8.86 -19.83 -11.18
N LEU A 47 -9.47 -18.66 -11.04
CA LEU A 47 -10.44 -18.45 -9.98
C LEU A 47 -11.70 -19.23 -10.35
N SER A 48 -11.93 -20.38 -9.73
CA SER A 48 -13.25 -21.03 -9.70
C SER A 48 -14.19 -20.32 -8.72
N ASN A 49 -14.20 -18.98 -8.76
CA ASN A 49 -15.08 -18.15 -7.95
C ASN A 49 -16.18 -17.57 -8.83
N THR A 50 -17.40 -18.05 -8.65
CA THR A 50 -18.60 -17.60 -9.41
C THR A 50 -18.93 -16.13 -9.18
N ALA A 51 -18.41 -15.49 -8.13
CA ALA A 51 -18.56 -14.04 -7.89
C ALA A 51 -17.67 -13.16 -8.79
N VAL A 52 -16.62 -13.73 -9.41
CA VAL A 52 -15.71 -13.04 -10.34
C VAL A 52 -15.37 -13.95 -11.53
N PRO A 53 -16.37 -14.28 -12.37
CA PRO A 53 -16.15 -15.18 -13.50
C PRO A 53 -15.11 -14.60 -14.47
N ASN A 54 -14.21 -15.46 -14.96
CA ASN A 54 -13.13 -15.14 -15.90
C ASN A 54 -11.96 -14.29 -15.36
N ASP A 55 -11.79 -14.18 -14.04
CA ASP A 55 -10.63 -13.52 -13.44
C ASP A 55 -9.49 -14.51 -13.12
N SER A 56 -8.27 -14.00 -12.95
CA SER A 56 -7.09 -14.78 -12.52
C SER A 56 -6.51 -14.17 -11.27
N THR A 57 -6.15 -15.02 -10.29
CA THR A 57 -5.55 -14.56 -9.03
C THR A 57 -4.26 -13.77 -9.31
N PRO A 58 -4.18 -12.47 -8.94
CA PRO A 58 -2.93 -11.75 -9.00
C PRO A 58 -1.96 -12.26 -7.92
N PHE A 59 -0.74 -12.55 -8.33
CA PHE A 59 0.36 -12.90 -7.46
C PHE A 59 1.34 -11.75 -7.40
N TYR A 60 1.87 -11.50 -6.20
CA TYR A 60 2.90 -10.51 -6.01
C TYR A 60 4.18 -10.87 -6.79
N ASN A 61 4.72 -9.91 -7.53
CA ASN A 61 5.85 -10.10 -8.45
C ASN A 61 6.94 -9.02 -8.32
N LYS A 62 6.67 -7.93 -7.61
CA LYS A 62 7.50 -6.71 -7.64
C LYS A 62 8.99 -6.93 -7.30
N TRP A 63 9.27 -7.89 -6.42
CA TRP A 63 10.62 -8.24 -5.96
C TRP A 63 11.09 -9.62 -6.42
N TRP A 64 10.41 -10.20 -7.43
CA TRP A 64 10.93 -11.40 -8.06
C TRP A 64 12.20 -11.04 -8.82
N ASP A 65 13.31 -11.71 -8.48
CA ASP A 65 14.59 -11.54 -9.14
C ASP A 65 14.61 -12.36 -10.43
N PRO A 66 14.61 -11.76 -11.64
CA PRO A 66 14.67 -12.52 -12.88
C PRO A 66 16.04 -13.15 -13.14
N ASN A 67 17.07 -12.76 -12.40
CA ASN A 67 18.47 -13.16 -12.62
C ASN A 67 19.01 -14.05 -11.48
N TYR A 68 18.12 -14.70 -10.72
CA TYR A 68 18.52 -15.58 -9.62
C TYR A 68 19.47 -16.70 -10.10
N ALA A 69 20.51 -16.99 -9.31
CA ALA A 69 21.50 -18.02 -9.68
C ALA A 69 20.96 -19.43 -9.52
N SER A 70 20.23 -19.69 -8.43
CA SER A 70 19.56 -20.97 -8.17
C SER A 70 18.22 -20.81 -7.45
N ALA A 71 17.36 -21.81 -7.53
CA ALA A 71 16.01 -21.73 -6.97
C ALA A 71 16.05 -21.52 -5.45
N GLY A 72 15.37 -20.47 -4.98
CA GLY A 72 15.37 -20.08 -3.57
C GLY A 72 16.40 -18.98 -3.23
N GLU A 73 17.22 -18.57 -4.19
CA GLU A 73 18.15 -17.45 -4.04
C GLU A 73 17.63 -16.18 -4.72
N SER A 74 17.98 -15.02 -4.18
CA SER A 74 17.70 -13.71 -4.78
C SER A 74 18.80 -12.75 -4.37
N SER A 75 19.34 -11.99 -5.34
CA SER A 75 20.31 -10.92 -5.09
C SER A 75 19.63 -9.54 -5.03
N THR A 76 18.31 -9.50 -5.03
CA THR A 76 17.55 -8.25 -4.98
C THR A 76 17.66 -7.61 -3.59
N ASN A 77 18.09 -6.35 -3.55
CA ASN A 77 18.17 -5.57 -2.31
C ASN A 77 16.78 -5.35 -1.69
N VAL A 78 16.70 -5.46 -0.36
CA VAL A 78 15.51 -5.03 0.39
C VAL A 78 15.51 -3.51 0.49
N THR A 79 14.45 -2.89 -0.03
CA THR A 79 14.30 -1.43 0.02
C THR A 79 13.84 -0.99 1.40
N ILE A 80 14.64 -0.14 2.06
CA ILE A 80 14.26 0.54 3.33
C ILE A 80 13.71 1.93 3.05
N LEU A 81 14.35 2.69 2.16
CA LEU A 81 13.92 4.00 1.71
C LEU A 81 14.34 4.18 0.25
N ARG A 82 13.46 4.77 -0.57
CA ARG A 82 13.80 5.14 -1.95
C ARG A 82 13.14 6.44 -2.37
N TYR A 83 13.64 6.99 -3.47
CA TYR A 83 13.32 8.36 -3.85
C TYR A 83 11.82 8.65 -4.09
N SER A 84 11.04 7.70 -4.62
CA SER A 84 9.59 7.90 -4.76
C SER A 84 8.90 8.10 -3.41
N GLU A 85 9.35 7.43 -2.35
CA GLU A 85 8.82 7.63 -1.01
C GLU A 85 9.14 9.03 -0.50
N VAL A 86 10.38 9.51 -0.68
CA VAL A 86 10.80 10.87 -0.32
C VAL A 86 9.97 11.92 -1.04
N LEU A 87 9.69 11.72 -2.33
CA LEU A 87 8.82 12.61 -3.10
C LEU A 87 7.40 12.65 -2.50
N LEU A 88 6.83 11.50 -2.14
CA LEU A 88 5.49 11.44 -1.57
C LEU A 88 5.44 11.99 -0.13
N ILE A 89 6.48 11.80 0.68
CA ILE A 89 6.64 12.47 1.98
C ILE A 89 6.67 13.98 1.81
N HIS A 90 7.46 14.48 0.84
CA HIS A 90 7.53 15.91 0.54
C HIS A 90 6.17 16.46 0.06
N ALA A 91 5.46 15.74 -0.82
CA ALA A 91 4.14 16.14 -1.28
C ALA A 91 3.12 16.22 -0.12
N GLU A 92 3.16 15.24 0.78
CA GLU A 92 2.32 15.22 1.97
C GLU A 92 2.63 16.39 2.90
N ALA A 93 3.90 16.56 3.28
CA ALA A 93 4.33 17.61 4.20
C ALA A 93 4.02 19.02 3.67
N GLU A 94 4.27 19.26 2.38
CA GLU A 94 3.96 20.54 1.74
C GLU A 94 2.44 20.80 1.75
N ASN A 95 1.63 19.77 1.47
CA ASN A 95 0.18 19.89 1.57
C ASN A 95 -0.30 20.18 3.00
N GLU A 96 0.31 19.55 4.00
CA GLU A 96 -0.04 19.77 5.39
C GLU A 96 0.31 21.17 5.88
N LEU A 97 1.46 21.70 5.46
CA LEU A 97 1.93 23.01 5.89
C LEU A 97 1.27 24.16 5.10
N ASN A 98 1.20 24.04 3.78
CA ASN A 98 0.90 25.15 2.87
C ASN A 98 -0.33 24.91 1.99
N GLY A 99 -0.96 23.73 2.09
CA GLY A 99 -1.92 23.26 1.09
C GLY A 99 -1.22 22.77 -0.19
N PRO A 100 -1.97 22.37 -1.22
CA PRO A 100 -1.42 21.72 -2.39
C PRO A 100 -0.74 22.73 -3.33
N THR A 101 0.49 23.12 -3.00
CA THR A 101 1.29 24.06 -3.79
C THR A 101 1.82 23.39 -5.07
N ALA A 102 2.35 24.20 -6.00
CA ALA A 102 3.03 23.69 -7.19
C ALA A 102 4.17 22.72 -6.85
N LYS A 103 4.83 22.85 -5.69
CA LYS A 103 5.87 21.93 -5.22
C LYS A 103 5.30 20.56 -4.85
N ALA A 104 4.15 20.54 -4.17
CA ALA A 104 3.47 19.29 -3.81
C ALA A 104 3.05 18.53 -5.08
N TYR A 105 2.41 19.23 -6.03
CA TYR A 105 2.04 18.67 -7.34
C TYR A 105 3.25 18.14 -8.11
N LYS A 106 4.35 18.89 -8.18
CA LYS A 106 5.59 18.45 -8.85
C LYS A 106 6.11 17.13 -8.28
N SER A 107 6.07 16.96 -6.96
CA SER A 107 6.54 15.73 -6.31
C SER A 107 5.68 14.51 -6.64
N ILE A 108 4.35 14.60 -6.48
CA ILE A 108 3.46 13.47 -6.78
C ILE A 108 3.44 13.15 -8.28
N ASN A 109 3.46 14.17 -9.14
CA ASN A 109 3.44 13.98 -10.59
C ASN A 109 4.71 13.31 -11.12
N ARG A 110 5.87 13.48 -10.47
CA ARG A 110 7.09 12.75 -10.84
C ARG A 110 6.93 11.23 -10.63
N VAL A 111 6.20 10.80 -9.60
CA VAL A 111 5.88 9.38 -9.37
C VAL A 111 4.88 8.89 -10.42
N ARG A 112 3.82 9.66 -10.66
CA ARG A 112 2.76 9.35 -11.64
C ARG A 112 3.29 9.24 -13.06
N ALA A 113 4.10 10.20 -13.50
CA ALA A 113 4.71 10.20 -14.83
C ALA A 113 5.56 8.95 -15.07
N ARG A 114 6.36 8.52 -14.08
CA ARG A 114 7.14 7.27 -14.16
C ARG A 114 6.21 6.04 -14.25
N ALA A 115 5.10 6.06 -13.52
CA ALA A 115 4.07 5.03 -13.61
C ALA A 115 3.28 5.04 -14.94
N GLY A 116 3.55 6.00 -15.84
CA GLY A 116 2.82 6.15 -17.12
C GLY A 116 1.45 6.80 -16.97
N LEU A 117 1.17 7.42 -15.82
CA LEU A 117 -0.09 8.09 -15.55
C LEU A 117 0.00 9.58 -15.87
N PRO A 118 -1.13 10.22 -16.23
CA PRO A 118 -1.19 11.67 -16.36
C PRO A 118 -0.97 12.36 -15.01
N ASP A 119 -0.53 13.61 -15.08
CA ASP A 119 -0.44 14.51 -13.94
C ASP A 119 -1.77 14.58 -13.17
N LEU A 120 -1.67 14.76 -11.85
CA LEU A 120 -2.84 14.91 -10.99
C LEU A 120 -3.57 16.22 -11.33
N VAL A 121 -4.90 16.17 -11.32
CA VAL A 121 -5.73 17.37 -11.54
C VAL A 121 -5.42 18.45 -10.52
N THR A 122 -5.27 19.69 -10.99
CA THR A 122 -4.96 20.85 -10.15
C THR A 122 -6.21 21.40 -9.44
N GLY A 123 -6.01 22.25 -8.44
CA GLY A 123 -7.11 22.91 -7.71
C GLY A 123 -7.81 22.01 -6.68
N LEU A 124 -7.16 20.94 -6.23
CA LEU A 124 -7.68 20.12 -5.15
C LEU A 124 -7.67 20.90 -3.83
N SER A 125 -8.62 20.60 -2.95
CA SER A 125 -8.53 21.02 -1.55
C SER A 125 -7.38 20.28 -0.85
N LYS A 126 -6.96 20.79 0.31
CA LYS A 126 -5.96 20.15 1.18
C LYS A 126 -6.30 18.68 1.44
N ASP A 127 -7.56 18.38 1.75
CA ASP A 127 -8.00 17.01 2.04
C ASP A 127 -8.02 16.14 0.78
N GLN A 128 -8.49 16.66 -0.35
CA GLN A 128 -8.50 15.91 -1.61
C GLN A 128 -7.09 15.59 -2.11
N PHE A 129 -6.15 16.52 -1.91
CA PHE A 129 -4.76 16.28 -2.26
C PHE A 129 -4.11 15.27 -1.30
N ARG A 130 -4.38 15.35 0.01
CA ARG A 130 -3.94 14.35 1.00
C ARG A 130 -4.43 12.95 0.61
N ASP A 131 -5.71 12.80 0.30
CA ASP A 131 -6.29 11.53 -0.16
C ASP A 131 -5.57 11.00 -1.41
N SER A 132 -5.20 11.90 -2.33
CA SER A 132 -4.44 11.55 -3.54
C SER A 132 -3.02 11.10 -3.22
N VAL A 133 -2.34 11.73 -2.27
CA VAL A 133 -0.99 11.32 -1.82
C VAL A 133 -1.04 9.93 -1.17
N TYR A 134 -2.01 9.66 -0.28
CA TYR A 134 -2.12 8.33 0.34
C TYR A 134 -2.53 7.24 -0.65
N LEU A 135 -3.36 7.55 -1.64
CA LEU A 135 -3.61 6.61 -2.74
C LEU A 135 -2.31 6.32 -3.50
N GLU A 136 -1.56 7.36 -3.87
CA GLU A 136 -0.33 7.21 -4.63
C GLU A 136 0.71 6.41 -3.83
N ARG A 137 0.85 6.66 -2.52
CA ARG A 137 1.67 5.84 -1.61
C ARG A 137 1.21 4.39 -1.60
N ARG A 138 -0.10 4.13 -1.51
CA ARG A 138 -0.67 2.78 -1.51
C ARG A 138 -0.37 2.02 -2.80
N LEU A 139 -0.37 2.68 -3.96
CA LEU A 139 -0.07 2.09 -5.26
C LEU A 139 1.45 1.93 -5.49
N GLU A 140 2.21 2.92 -5.05
CA GLU A 140 3.65 3.00 -5.28
C GLU A 140 4.43 2.05 -4.37
N LEU A 141 4.00 1.86 -3.13
CA LEU A 141 4.77 1.22 -2.04
C LEU A 141 4.16 -0.14 -1.60
N VAL A 142 3.47 -0.81 -2.53
CA VAL A 142 2.86 -2.13 -2.32
C VAL A 142 3.91 -3.15 -1.83
N TYR A 143 3.68 -3.69 -0.63
CA TYR A 143 4.57 -4.60 0.11
C TYR A 143 5.98 -4.04 0.39
N GLU A 144 6.09 -2.72 0.59
CA GLU A 144 7.34 -2.06 1.02
C GLU A 144 7.26 -1.56 2.47
N TYR A 145 6.50 -2.25 3.33
CA TYR A 145 6.38 -2.00 4.77
C TYR A 145 5.74 -0.65 5.19
N GLN A 146 5.21 0.13 4.26
CA GLN A 146 4.72 1.49 4.55
C GLN A 146 3.26 1.55 5.04
N ARG A 147 2.40 0.63 4.57
CA ARG A 147 0.95 0.80 4.69
C ARG A 147 0.45 0.86 6.14
N TRP A 148 1.05 0.08 7.04
CA TRP A 148 0.65 0.11 8.45
C TRP A 148 0.97 1.48 9.08
N PHE A 149 2.18 1.99 8.85
CA PHE A 149 2.60 3.32 9.32
C PHE A 149 1.72 4.44 8.76
N ASP A 150 1.33 4.35 7.49
CA ASP A 150 0.37 5.28 6.91
C ASP A 150 -0.99 5.23 7.63
N LEU A 151 -1.55 4.03 7.87
CA LEU A 151 -2.86 3.88 8.52
C LEU A 151 -2.90 4.40 9.96
N ILE A 152 -1.81 4.27 10.73
CA ILE A 152 -1.77 4.72 12.13
C ILE A 152 -1.57 6.23 12.27
N ARG A 153 -0.95 6.88 11.28
CA ARG A 153 -0.66 8.33 11.30
C ARG A 153 -1.68 9.16 10.52
N GLU A 154 -2.34 8.56 9.53
CA GLU A 154 -3.35 9.23 8.69
C GLU A 154 -4.59 9.59 9.51
N LYS A 155 -5.08 10.81 9.26
CA LYS A 155 -6.30 11.35 9.85
C LYS A 155 -7.29 11.71 8.74
N ASP A 156 -8.57 11.51 9.01
CA ASP A 156 -9.63 12.00 8.13
C ASP A 156 -9.79 13.53 8.25
N ALA A 157 -10.69 14.09 7.43
CA ALA A 157 -10.99 15.52 7.45
C ALA A 157 -11.49 16.05 8.80
N GLY A 158 -12.02 15.18 9.68
CA GLY A 158 -12.42 15.52 11.04
C GLY A 158 -11.29 15.38 12.06
N GLY A 159 -10.07 15.04 11.63
CA GLY A 159 -8.92 14.81 12.51
C GLY A 159 -8.92 13.45 13.21
N SER A 160 -9.84 12.55 12.88
CA SER A 160 -9.93 11.22 13.47
C SER A 160 -8.98 10.24 12.77
N GLY A 161 -8.29 9.40 13.55
CA GLY A 161 -7.43 8.35 13.01
C GLY A 161 -8.21 7.31 12.21
N ILE A 162 -7.64 6.84 11.09
CA ILE A 162 -8.38 6.00 10.14
C ILE A 162 -8.11 4.49 10.23
N LEU A 163 -7.19 4.04 11.10
CA LEU A 163 -6.78 2.64 11.19
C LEU A 163 -8.00 1.70 11.38
N LEU A 164 -8.80 1.96 12.42
CA LEU A 164 -9.92 1.09 12.79
C LEU A 164 -10.96 1.05 11.67
N THR A 165 -11.39 2.22 11.18
CA THR A 165 -12.41 2.31 10.14
C THR A 165 -11.94 1.68 8.83
N SER A 166 -10.65 1.80 8.49
CA SER A 166 -10.08 1.19 7.29
C SER A 166 -9.98 -0.34 7.40
N LEU A 167 -9.60 -0.86 8.57
CA LEU A 167 -9.49 -2.30 8.81
C LEU A 167 -10.87 -2.98 8.92
N GLN A 168 -11.85 -2.33 9.55
CA GLN A 168 -13.23 -2.80 9.60
C GLN A 168 -13.87 -2.89 8.21
N LYS A 169 -13.60 -1.93 7.31
CA LYS A 169 -14.08 -1.97 5.92
C LYS A 169 -13.60 -3.18 5.13
N VAL A 170 -12.50 -3.83 5.54
CA VAL A 170 -11.99 -5.06 4.92
C VAL A 170 -12.22 -6.29 5.80
N GLY A 171 -13.22 -6.23 6.68
CA GLY A 171 -13.69 -7.35 7.50
C GLY A 171 -12.85 -7.65 8.74
N LYS A 172 -11.89 -6.80 9.12
CA LYS A 172 -11.11 -6.97 10.35
C LYS A 172 -11.83 -6.36 11.55
N ASN A 173 -12.97 -6.96 11.91
CA ASN A 173 -13.88 -6.44 12.93
C ASN A 173 -13.30 -6.44 14.35
N ASN A 174 -12.29 -7.27 14.62
CA ASN A 174 -11.60 -7.34 15.92
C ASN A 174 -10.57 -6.22 16.11
N VAL A 175 -10.39 -5.30 15.14
CA VAL A 175 -9.49 -4.16 15.32
C VAL A 175 -10.01 -3.24 16.43
N ALA A 176 -9.11 -2.73 17.26
CA ALA A 176 -9.39 -1.89 18.42
C ALA A 176 -8.26 -0.88 18.63
N ALA A 177 -8.46 0.08 19.53
CA ALA A 177 -7.49 1.16 19.78
C ALA A 177 -6.11 0.64 20.23
N LYS A 178 -6.02 -0.53 20.89
CA LYS A 178 -4.73 -1.14 21.24
C LYS A 178 -3.85 -1.48 20.03
N HIS A 179 -4.43 -1.70 18.85
CA HIS A 179 -3.70 -2.09 17.63
C HIS A 179 -2.98 -0.91 16.93
N TYR A 180 -3.02 0.29 17.50
CA TYR A 180 -2.10 1.37 17.11
C TYR A 180 -0.66 1.08 17.58
N LEU A 181 -0.47 0.21 18.57
CA LEU A 181 0.83 -0.23 19.07
C LEU A 181 0.90 -1.76 19.10
N TYR A 182 2.11 -2.30 18.96
CA TYR A 182 2.35 -3.73 19.20
C TYR A 182 2.44 -4.02 20.71
N PRO A 183 2.08 -5.23 21.17
CA PRO A 183 2.38 -5.63 22.53
C PRO A 183 3.90 -5.70 22.74
N ILE A 184 4.35 -5.28 23.91
CA ILE A 184 5.71 -5.56 24.35
C ILE A 184 5.78 -7.08 24.65
N PRO A 185 6.79 -7.82 24.16
CA PRO A 185 6.90 -9.25 24.44
C PRO A 185 6.93 -9.54 25.93
N GLN A 186 6.18 -10.55 26.39
CA GLN A 186 6.04 -10.85 27.82
C GLN A 186 7.39 -11.13 28.49
N THR A 187 8.30 -11.83 27.81
CA THR A 187 9.66 -12.08 28.30
C THR A 187 10.42 -10.80 28.61
N GLU A 188 10.23 -9.71 27.85
CA GLU A 188 10.88 -8.44 28.12
C GLU A 188 10.32 -7.78 29.39
N ILE A 189 9.02 -7.88 29.63
CA ILE A 189 8.36 -7.40 30.85
C ILE A 189 8.82 -8.20 32.06
N ASP A 190 8.87 -9.53 31.94
CA ASP A 190 9.31 -10.43 33.02
C ASP A 190 10.78 -10.16 33.40
N ASN A 191 11.63 -9.85 32.41
CA ASN A 191 13.05 -9.55 32.62
C ASN A 191 13.33 -8.12 33.11
N ASN A 192 12.44 -7.17 32.84
CA ASN A 192 12.59 -5.78 33.23
C ASN A 192 11.30 -5.24 33.85
N PRO A 193 11.18 -5.24 35.20
CA PRO A 193 9.97 -4.79 35.89
C PRO A 193 9.69 -3.29 35.75
N LEU A 194 10.60 -2.50 35.16
CA LEU A 194 10.34 -1.11 34.80
C LEU A 194 9.59 -0.96 33.48
N LEU A 195 9.49 -2.01 32.67
CA LEU A 195 8.68 -2.01 31.45
C LEU A 195 7.21 -2.26 31.80
N THR A 196 6.36 -1.30 31.45
CA THR A 196 4.90 -1.47 31.50
C THR A 196 4.37 -1.78 30.11
N GLN A 197 3.35 -2.63 30.03
CA GLN A 197 2.70 -2.96 28.77
C GLN A 197 2.07 -1.72 28.09
N ASN A 198 1.98 -1.75 26.76
CA ASN A 198 1.23 -0.77 25.99
C ASN A 198 -0.27 -0.81 26.33
N PRO A 199 -0.99 0.33 26.31
CA PRO A 199 -2.39 0.38 26.73
C PRO A 199 -3.29 -0.64 26.00
N GLY A 200 -3.98 -1.48 26.79
CA GLY A 200 -4.98 -2.44 26.31
C GLY A 200 -4.44 -3.81 25.88
N TRP A 201 -3.13 -4.04 26.01
CA TRP A 201 -2.49 -5.35 25.82
C TRP A 201 -2.27 -6.10 27.12
#